data_AF-A0A3M8VGE2-F1
#
_entry.id   AF-A0A3M8VGE2-F1
#
_cell.length_a   1.000
_cell.length_b   1.000
_cell.length_c   1.000
_cell.angle_alpha   90.00
_cell.angle_beta   90.00
_cell.angle_gamma   90.00
#
_symmetry.space_group_name_H-M   'P 1'
#
loop_
_entity.id
_entity.type
_entity.pdbx_description
1 polymer ?
#
loop_
_entity_poly.entity_id
_entity_poly.type
_entity_poly.pdbx_seq_one_letter_code
_entity_poly.pdbx_strand_id
1 'polypeptide(L)'
;MVAGARPVRHPRGAAVAHPALSAAPLPAPGQPMAGRGDRAAGRGAAAGLVHVRDPGAAGHGGARPERRRHRLQRRRDRRQGGGHPAGHPLAGRGRRLDPARRCGARGADPGRTPAAHRRVQVPAAMSARTRSLNVTAAVLGLWLVVLSAVGAGDTGGRQSRGSVSVLATWTGDEGAAFRDLLQLFTDETGIRVDYQGTTALREVLSSEVKAGTPPDIAVLPSPGELAAYADAPLVPLEKVLPTDTLAAYGPLWKPAPRGDGTVYGIAVKADLKSIAWYDAKRHKPSELPALAARDGQWCAGMGGDATSGWPGTDWIEDILLQQQGKAVYEAWATGGLAWTDPRIGRAWRTWGSLFGKGAAATALVTDFRDAGRKLFAARPPCALEHQGSFIRGGYPTEDRAHASFAFSTGLIPGADRTSTAREVSADFAAMFHETPQSRRLLAYLTSAKAQTAWAEETPSGRTRPFFANGDVPLSAQSDDVGKEIAETLKKSRSLCLDASDAMPTRMRLAFQRAALAYLSDVAEGPDALLTSLEKVRTDLHEQRGRPWLSTVCG
;
A
#
# COMPACT_ATOMS: atom_id res chain seq x y z
N MET A 1 71.89 -12.83 -8.13
CA MET A 1 72.12 -13.13 -9.57
C MET A 1 70.83 -12.92 -10.35
N VAL A 2 70.85 -12.92 -11.68
CA VAL A 2 69.78 -12.37 -12.53
C VAL A 2 68.86 -13.44 -13.14
N ALA A 3 67.54 -13.31 -12.93
CA ALA A 3 66.48 -13.66 -13.88
C ALA A 3 65.12 -13.12 -13.35
N GLY A 4 64.16 -12.65 -14.18
CA GLY A 4 64.20 -12.52 -15.64
C GLY A 4 62.86 -12.71 -16.36
N ALA A 5 61.71 -12.49 -15.71
CA ALA A 5 60.39 -12.77 -16.30
C ALA A 5 59.84 -11.61 -17.15
N ARG A 6 59.25 -11.93 -18.32
CA ARG A 6 58.66 -10.96 -19.27
C ARG A 6 57.14 -10.75 -19.02
N PRO A 7 56.58 -9.56 -19.28
CA PRO A 7 55.14 -9.36 -19.29
C PRO A 7 54.50 -9.99 -20.54
N VAL A 8 53.34 -10.64 -20.37
CA VAL A 8 52.54 -11.19 -21.48
C VAL A 8 51.62 -10.10 -22.05
N ARG A 9 51.47 -10.05 -23.38
CA ARG A 9 50.58 -9.10 -24.07
C ARG A 9 49.14 -9.61 -24.07
N HIS A 10 48.18 -8.74 -23.75
CA HIS A 10 46.77 -8.98 -24.08
C HIS A 10 46.55 -8.91 -25.60
N PRO A 11 45.79 -9.83 -26.21
CA PRO A 11 45.19 -9.60 -27.51
C PRO A 11 43.97 -8.67 -27.37
N ARG A 12 43.92 -7.61 -28.18
CA ARG A 12 42.66 -6.86 -28.41
C ARG A 12 41.83 -7.65 -29.42
N GLY A 13 40.55 -7.88 -29.13
CA GLY A 13 39.64 -8.60 -30.02
C GLY A 13 38.21 -8.04 -29.98
N ALA A 14 37.69 -7.69 -31.16
CA ALA A 14 36.29 -7.42 -31.50
C ALA A 14 35.38 -6.79 -30.42
N ALA A 15 35.17 -5.47 -30.50
CA ALA A 15 33.96 -4.86 -29.96
C ALA A 15 32.77 -5.23 -30.85
N VAL A 16 31.83 -6.03 -30.35
CA VAL A 16 30.55 -6.31 -31.02
C VAL A 16 29.53 -5.28 -30.55
N ALA A 17 28.93 -4.55 -31.49
CA ALA A 17 27.88 -3.59 -31.16
C ALA A 17 26.59 -4.33 -30.79
N HIS A 18 26.17 -4.24 -29.52
CA HIS A 18 24.85 -4.69 -29.11
C HIS A 18 23.77 -3.75 -29.67
N PRO A 19 22.68 -4.26 -30.25
CA PRO A 19 21.56 -3.43 -30.66
C PRO A 19 20.89 -2.83 -29.42
N ALA A 20 20.69 -1.52 -29.41
CA ALA A 20 19.93 -0.86 -28.35
C ALA A 20 18.46 -1.33 -28.39
N LEU A 21 17.92 -1.73 -27.25
CA LEU A 21 16.49 -1.99 -27.09
C LEU A 21 15.73 -0.66 -27.18
N SER A 22 15.37 -0.28 -28.39
CA SER A 22 14.49 0.87 -28.65
C SER A 22 13.12 0.59 -28.04
N ALA A 23 12.73 1.38 -27.05
CA ALA A 23 11.43 1.24 -26.41
C ALA A 23 10.30 1.60 -27.39
N ALA A 24 9.43 0.63 -27.68
CA ALA A 24 8.20 0.93 -28.40
C ALA A 24 7.28 1.81 -27.53
N PRO A 25 6.80 2.97 -28.02
CA PRO A 25 5.93 3.84 -27.24
C PRO A 25 4.55 3.18 -27.04
N LEU A 26 4.02 3.29 -25.82
CA LEU A 26 2.66 2.84 -25.51
C LEU A 26 1.62 3.69 -26.28
N PRO A 27 0.55 3.09 -26.81
CA PRO A 27 -0.52 3.84 -27.46
C PRO A 27 -1.32 4.67 -26.44
N ALA A 28 -1.65 5.91 -26.80
CA ALA A 28 -2.48 6.78 -25.98
C ALA A 28 -3.96 6.29 -25.96
N PRO A 29 -4.68 6.42 -24.83
CA PRO A 29 -6.03 5.91 -24.70
C PRO A 29 -7.08 6.79 -25.40
N GLY A 30 -7.96 6.16 -26.19
CA GLY A 30 -9.28 6.71 -26.50
C GLY A 30 -9.56 7.16 -27.94
N GLN A 31 -9.76 6.22 -28.86
CA GLN A 31 -10.74 6.37 -29.96
C GLN A 31 -11.45 5.03 -30.26
N PRO A 32 -12.71 5.05 -30.75
CA PRO A 32 -13.52 3.85 -30.92
C PRO A 32 -13.20 3.09 -32.22
N MET A 33 -13.19 1.75 -32.15
CA MET A 33 -13.06 0.88 -33.31
C MET A 33 -14.34 0.89 -34.16
N ALA A 34 -14.31 1.57 -35.31
CA ALA A 34 -15.36 1.49 -36.31
C ALA A 34 -15.33 0.12 -37.03
N GLY A 35 -16.48 -0.53 -37.15
CA GLY A 35 -16.58 -1.87 -37.72
C GLY A 35 -16.38 -1.92 -39.24
N ARG A 36 -15.89 -3.07 -39.72
CA ARG A 36 -16.02 -3.51 -41.13
C ARG A 36 -16.52 -4.94 -41.14
N GLY A 37 -17.64 -5.16 -41.82
CA GLY A 37 -18.19 -6.50 -42.07
C GLY A 37 -17.71 -7.09 -43.40
N ASP A 38 -17.95 -8.39 -43.52
CA ASP A 38 -18.18 -9.20 -44.72
C ASP A 38 -17.45 -8.88 -46.03
N ARG A 39 -16.63 -9.84 -46.46
CA ARG A 39 -16.69 -10.40 -47.82
C ARG A 39 -16.47 -11.92 -47.77
N ALA A 40 -17.05 -12.65 -48.72
CA ALA A 40 -17.42 -14.05 -48.54
C ALA A 40 -16.76 -15.04 -49.51
N ALA A 41 -16.79 -16.31 -49.08
CA ALA A 41 -16.85 -17.55 -49.88
C ALA A 41 -15.75 -17.85 -50.93
N GLY A 42 -14.92 -18.86 -50.60
CA GLY A 42 -14.21 -19.74 -51.53
C GLY A 42 -14.49 -21.21 -51.14
N ARG A 43 -14.41 -22.17 -52.08
CA ARG A 43 -14.92 -23.56 -51.88
C ARG A 43 -13.84 -24.64 -51.85
N GLY A 44 -14.07 -25.66 -51.02
CA GLY A 44 -13.56 -27.03 -51.18
C GLY A 44 -12.29 -27.40 -50.40
N ALA A 45 -12.04 -28.67 -50.04
CA ALA A 45 -12.93 -29.85 -50.08
C ALA A 45 -12.37 -31.01 -49.23
N ALA A 46 -13.23 -32.00 -48.96
CA ALA A 46 -12.95 -33.42 -48.63
C ALA A 46 -12.35 -33.84 -47.26
N ALA A 47 -13.13 -34.73 -46.62
CA ALA A 47 -12.76 -35.95 -45.88
C ALA A 47 -11.96 -35.88 -44.54
N GLY A 48 -12.48 -36.60 -43.53
CA GLY A 48 -11.85 -36.76 -42.21
C GLY A 48 -12.74 -37.40 -41.14
N LEU A 49 -13.57 -38.40 -41.48
CA LEU A 49 -14.47 -39.07 -40.54
C LEU A 49 -13.75 -40.18 -39.75
N VAL A 50 -13.78 -40.10 -38.41
CA VAL A 50 -13.56 -41.24 -37.51
C VAL A 50 -14.62 -41.21 -36.41
N HIS A 51 -15.18 -42.38 -36.09
CA HIS A 51 -16.19 -42.63 -35.07
C HIS A 51 -15.90 -44.03 -34.46
N VAL A 52 -16.77 -44.57 -33.58
CA VAL A 52 -16.64 -45.89 -32.88
C VAL A 52 -15.66 -45.86 -31.68
N ARG A 53 -15.95 -46.39 -30.48
CA ARG A 53 -17.21 -46.82 -29.80
C ARG A 53 -16.97 -46.96 -28.28
N ASP A 54 -18.03 -46.90 -27.48
CA ASP A 54 -18.10 -47.53 -26.15
C ASP A 54 -18.31 -49.06 -26.22
N PRO A 55 -17.81 -49.79 -25.22
CA PRO A 55 -18.53 -50.81 -24.46
C PRO A 55 -18.64 -50.38 -22.96
N GLY A 56 -19.54 -50.88 -22.11
CA GLY A 56 -20.57 -51.93 -22.19
C GLY A 56 -21.00 -52.26 -20.74
N ALA A 57 -22.25 -52.65 -20.47
CA ALA A 57 -22.86 -52.49 -19.13
C ALA A 57 -23.39 -53.77 -18.43
N ALA A 58 -23.46 -53.69 -17.09
CA ALA A 58 -24.30 -54.45 -16.15
C ALA A 58 -24.50 -53.55 -14.88
N GLY A 59 -25.55 -53.57 -14.05
CA GLY A 59 -26.69 -54.49 -13.86
C GLY A 59 -26.60 -55.11 -12.45
N HIS A 60 -27.55 -54.98 -11.50
CA HIS A 60 -28.91 -54.40 -11.41
C HIS A 60 -29.10 -53.82 -9.97
N GLY A 61 -30.22 -53.22 -9.48
CA GLY A 61 -31.56 -52.89 -9.98
C GLY A 61 -32.56 -52.63 -8.81
N GLY A 62 -33.70 -51.97 -9.06
CA GLY A 62 -34.81 -51.77 -8.09
C GLY A 62 -34.60 -50.65 -7.04
N ALA A 63 -35.63 -49.96 -6.51
CA ALA A 63 -37.07 -49.95 -6.82
C ALA A 63 -37.72 -48.57 -6.51
N ARG A 64 -38.98 -48.37 -6.93
CA ARG A 64 -39.83 -47.18 -6.69
C ARG A 64 -41.21 -47.63 -6.17
N PRO A 65 -41.93 -46.80 -5.40
CA PRO A 65 -43.09 -46.06 -5.97
C PRO A 65 -43.19 -44.59 -5.47
N GLU A 66 -43.48 -43.63 -6.35
CA GLU A 66 -44.77 -42.92 -6.51
C GLU A 66 -45.04 -41.82 -5.45
N ARG A 67 -45.00 -40.52 -5.80
CA ARG A 67 -45.98 -39.71 -6.57
C ARG A 67 -47.27 -39.38 -5.81
N ARG A 68 -47.49 -38.07 -5.59
CA ARG A 68 -48.74 -37.39 -5.99
C ARG A 68 -48.49 -35.90 -6.28
N ARG A 69 -49.20 -35.38 -7.27
CA ARG A 69 -49.31 -33.93 -7.56
C ARG A 69 -50.69 -33.46 -7.10
N HIS A 70 -50.81 -32.23 -6.60
CA HIS A 70 -52.05 -31.47 -6.76
C HIS A 70 -51.76 -29.99 -7.07
N ARG A 71 -52.63 -29.40 -7.88
CA ARG A 71 -52.62 -28.00 -8.32
C ARG A 71 -54.09 -27.59 -8.47
N LEU A 72 -54.55 -26.59 -7.74
CA LEU A 72 -55.90 -26.02 -7.89
C LEU A 72 -55.91 -24.52 -7.56
N GLN A 73 -57.03 -23.84 -7.80
CA GLN A 73 -57.08 -22.39 -8.00
C GLN A 73 -58.19 -21.69 -7.19
N ARG A 74 -57.99 -20.38 -6.91
CA ARG A 74 -58.99 -19.30 -6.76
C ARG A 74 -60.15 -19.47 -5.75
N ARG A 75 -60.15 -18.60 -4.73
CA ARG A 75 -61.08 -17.47 -4.45
C ARG A 75 -60.50 -16.72 -3.21
N ARG A 76 -60.45 -15.39 -3.05
CA ARG A 76 -61.28 -14.22 -3.45
C ARG A 76 -62.45 -13.91 -2.50
N ASP A 77 -62.18 -13.02 -1.54
CA ASP A 77 -63.06 -11.91 -1.07
C ASP A 77 -62.20 -10.88 -0.28
N ARG A 78 -62.32 -9.55 -0.47
CA ARG A 78 -63.22 -8.55 0.19
C ARG A 78 -62.97 -8.42 1.70
N ARG A 79 -62.86 -7.25 2.36
CA ARG A 79 -63.20 -5.79 2.19
C ARG A 79 -62.09 -4.95 2.94
N GLN A 80 -61.95 -3.60 2.98
CA GLN A 80 -62.59 -2.39 2.38
C GLN A 80 -61.64 -1.16 2.51
N GLY A 81 -61.75 -0.16 1.61
CA GLY A 81 -61.29 1.26 1.80
C GLY A 81 -59.77 1.54 1.77
N GLY A 82 -59.27 2.71 1.36
CA GLY A 82 -59.91 3.87 0.67
C GLY A 82 -59.11 5.18 0.84
N GLY A 83 -58.74 5.90 -0.23
CA GLY A 83 -58.04 7.20 -0.11
C GLY A 83 -57.24 7.70 -1.35
N HIS A 84 -57.93 8.24 -2.35
CA HIS A 84 -57.43 9.04 -3.50
C HIS A 84 -58.62 9.89 -4.03
N PRO A 85 -58.51 10.89 -4.95
CA PRO A 85 -57.37 11.33 -5.80
C PRO A 85 -56.45 12.35 -5.04
N ALA A 86 -55.63 13.27 -5.61
CA ALA A 86 -55.40 13.80 -6.98
C ALA A 86 -53.93 14.33 -7.11
N GLY A 87 -53.43 14.97 -8.19
CA GLY A 87 -54.01 15.40 -9.47
C GLY A 87 -53.24 16.61 -10.08
N HIS A 88 -52.40 16.38 -11.09
CA HIS A 88 -51.78 17.42 -11.96
C HIS A 88 -52.84 18.11 -12.86
N PRO A 89 -52.58 19.27 -13.54
CA PRO A 89 -51.27 19.77 -14.00
C PRO A 89 -51.04 21.31 -13.97
N LEU A 90 -49.86 21.77 -14.43
CA LEU A 90 -49.72 22.68 -15.60
C LEU A 90 -48.25 22.90 -15.97
N ALA A 91 -47.98 23.50 -17.14
CA ALA A 91 -46.64 23.59 -17.75
C ALA A 91 -46.09 25.02 -17.80
N GLY A 92 -44.76 25.17 -17.62
CA GLY A 92 -44.03 26.43 -17.80
C GLY A 92 -42.95 26.31 -18.88
N ARG A 93 -43.16 26.92 -20.05
CA ARG A 93 -42.17 26.96 -21.15
C ARG A 93 -41.18 28.11 -20.98
N GLY A 94 -39.93 27.76 -20.67
CA GLY A 94 -38.64 28.27 -21.19
C GLY A 94 -38.39 29.77 -21.48
N ARG A 95 -37.11 30.15 -21.40
CA ARG A 95 -36.52 31.24 -22.19
C ARG A 95 -35.15 30.83 -22.72
N ARG A 96 -34.99 30.86 -24.05
CA ARG A 96 -33.67 30.98 -24.71
C ARG A 96 -33.36 32.47 -24.85
N LEU A 97 -32.11 32.89 -24.67
CA LEU A 97 -31.63 34.19 -25.13
C LEU A 97 -30.21 34.06 -25.69
N ASP A 98 -30.16 33.98 -27.02
CA ASP A 98 -29.05 34.19 -27.95
C ASP A 98 -29.74 34.26 -29.35
N PRO A 99 -29.36 35.12 -30.33
CA PRO A 99 -27.98 35.24 -30.83
C PRO A 99 -27.49 36.59 -31.43
N ALA A 100 -26.17 36.74 -31.54
CA ALA A 100 -25.47 37.43 -32.65
C ALA A 100 -24.00 36.92 -32.72
N ARG A 101 -23.46 36.23 -33.75
CA ARG A 101 -23.20 36.61 -35.18
C ARG A 101 -22.50 37.98 -35.30
N ARG A 102 -21.31 38.19 -35.92
CA ARG A 102 -20.28 37.43 -36.69
C ARG A 102 -18.95 38.24 -36.58
N CYS A 103 -17.71 37.81 -36.85
CA CYS A 103 -17.03 36.57 -37.29
C CYS A 103 -15.70 36.44 -36.46
N GLY A 104 -14.57 35.77 -36.76
CA GLY A 104 -14.01 35.06 -37.92
C GLY A 104 -13.01 35.91 -38.77
N ALA A 105 -11.79 35.49 -39.14
CA ALA A 105 -11.06 34.23 -38.90
C ALA A 105 -9.54 34.30 -39.24
N ARG A 106 -8.74 33.32 -38.77
CA ARG A 106 -7.29 33.05 -39.06
C ARG A 106 -6.30 34.07 -38.42
N GLY A 107 -5.04 33.73 -38.08
CA GLY A 107 -4.32 32.43 -38.03
C GLY A 107 -2.78 32.60 -37.99
N ALA A 108 -2.05 31.53 -37.65
CA ALA A 108 -0.57 31.38 -37.62
C ALA A 108 0.21 31.89 -36.37
N ASP A 109 1.45 31.39 -36.26
CA ASP A 109 2.41 31.32 -35.14
C ASP A 109 3.83 31.13 -35.77
N PRO A 110 5.00 31.14 -35.08
CA PRO A 110 5.50 31.90 -33.92
C PRO A 110 6.70 32.85 -34.27
N GLY A 111 7.09 33.71 -33.32
CA GLY A 111 8.53 33.89 -32.98
C GLY A 111 9.25 35.24 -33.22
N ARG A 112 10.41 35.37 -32.53
CA ARG A 112 11.48 36.41 -32.60
C ARG A 112 11.22 37.84 -32.10
N THR A 113 11.73 38.09 -30.89
CA THR A 113 12.55 39.27 -30.49
C THR A 113 13.89 39.30 -31.28
N PRO A 114 14.74 40.38 -31.28
CA PRO A 114 14.93 41.36 -30.19
C PRO A 114 15.25 42.86 -30.52
N ALA A 115 15.27 43.65 -29.44
CA ALA A 115 16.13 44.83 -29.13
C ALA A 115 16.23 46.06 -30.07
N ALA A 116 16.00 47.25 -29.48
CA ALA A 116 16.99 48.34 -29.41
C ALA A 116 16.56 49.47 -28.43
N HIS A 117 17.50 50.31 -27.98
CA HIS A 117 17.25 51.39 -27.01
C HIS A 117 16.91 52.75 -27.65
N ARG A 118 16.23 53.62 -26.88
CA ARG A 118 16.61 55.05 -26.83
C ARG A 118 16.39 55.66 -25.44
N ARG A 119 17.33 56.50 -25.00
CA ARG A 119 17.24 57.34 -23.78
C ARG A 119 16.62 58.71 -24.13
N VAL A 120 16.20 59.50 -23.14
CA VAL A 120 16.86 60.79 -22.76
C VAL A 120 16.03 61.62 -21.74
N GLN A 121 16.64 61.84 -20.56
CA GLN A 121 16.60 63.01 -19.65
C GLN A 121 15.31 63.54 -18.99
N VAL A 122 15.57 64.37 -17.97
CA VAL A 122 14.68 64.97 -16.95
C VAL A 122 15.12 66.43 -16.75
N PRO A 123 14.19 67.38 -16.53
CA PRO A 123 14.48 68.66 -15.88
C PRO A 123 13.91 68.71 -14.44
N ALA A 124 14.45 69.57 -13.58
CA ALA A 124 14.03 69.72 -12.19
C ALA A 124 14.01 71.20 -11.74
N ALA A 125 13.09 71.58 -10.83
CA ALA A 125 13.16 72.80 -10.04
C ALA A 125 12.24 72.76 -8.80
N MET A 126 12.53 73.62 -7.82
CA MET A 126 11.84 73.78 -6.52
C MET A 126 10.61 74.73 -6.66
N SER A 127 9.76 75.06 -5.67
CA SER A 127 9.98 75.11 -4.22
C SER A 127 8.69 75.18 -3.35
N ALA A 128 8.81 74.66 -2.12
CA ALA A 128 8.17 75.01 -0.84
C ALA A 128 6.69 75.46 -0.73
N ARG A 129 5.95 74.75 0.14
CA ARG A 129 5.16 75.36 1.25
C ARG A 129 5.11 74.42 2.46
N THR A 130 4.75 74.94 3.64
CA THR A 130 5.11 74.37 4.95
C THR A 130 3.93 74.07 5.89
N ARG A 131 4.20 73.25 6.92
CA ARG A 131 3.30 72.78 8.00
C ARG A 131 2.30 71.70 7.55
N SER A 132 1.92 70.72 8.39
CA SER A 132 2.13 70.53 9.84
C SER A 132 2.62 69.11 10.18
N LEU A 133 3.43 68.97 11.25
CA LEU A 133 4.07 67.71 11.65
C LEU A 133 3.47 67.04 12.92
N ASN A 134 2.51 67.68 13.57
CA ASN A 134 2.13 67.35 14.95
C ASN A 134 0.95 66.35 15.07
N VAL A 135 0.35 65.92 13.95
CA VAL A 135 -0.81 65.00 13.95
C VAL A 135 -0.37 63.53 13.88
N THR A 136 0.71 63.21 13.17
CA THR A 136 1.19 61.83 12.99
C THR A 136 1.76 61.23 14.28
N ALA A 137 2.41 62.03 15.13
CA ALA A 137 2.97 61.56 16.40
C ALA A 137 1.89 61.05 17.38
N ALA A 138 0.73 61.71 17.44
CA ALA A 138 -0.37 61.30 18.32
C ALA A 138 -0.99 59.96 17.90
N VAL A 139 -1.13 59.74 16.58
CA VAL A 139 -1.66 58.47 16.04
C VAL A 139 -0.68 57.31 16.29
N LEU A 140 0.62 57.52 16.09
CA LEU A 140 1.65 56.52 16.41
C LEU A 140 1.72 56.19 17.91
N GLY A 141 1.62 57.20 18.78
CA GLY A 141 1.54 57.00 20.23
C GLY A 141 0.33 56.17 20.65
N LEU A 142 -0.85 56.46 20.07
CA LEU A 142 -2.08 55.70 20.37
C LEU A 142 -1.98 54.24 19.89
N TRP A 143 -1.41 54.00 18.71
CA TRP A 143 -1.15 52.63 18.22
C TRP A 143 -0.18 51.85 19.11
N LEU A 144 0.90 52.48 19.61
CA LEU A 144 1.83 51.84 20.56
C LEU A 144 1.18 51.53 21.92
N VAL A 145 0.28 52.38 22.41
CA VAL A 145 -0.49 52.11 23.64
C VAL A 145 -1.52 50.99 23.42
N VAL A 146 -2.18 50.92 22.25
CA VAL A 146 -3.11 49.82 21.91
C VAL A 146 -2.36 48.49 21.75
N LEU A 147 -1.19 48.46 21.10
CA LEU A 147 -0.35 47.25 21.07
C LEU A 147 0.11 46.83 22.48
N SER A 148 0.44 47.79 23.35
CA SER A 148 0.77 47.50 24.74
C SER A 148 -0.42 46.94 25.53
N ALA A 149 -1.63 47.48 25.34
CA ALA A 149 -2.83 47.08 26.07
C ALA A 149 -3.34 45.68 25.68
N VAL A 150 -3.15 45.26 24.42
CA VAL A 150 -3.43 43.88 23.97
C VAL A 150 -2.38 42.87 24.48
N GLY A 151 -1.24 43.35 25.02
CA GLY A 151 -0.25 42.53 25.71
C GLY A 151 -0.60 42.13 27.14
N ALA A 152 -1.74 42.60 27.70
CA ALA A 152 -2.18 42.33 29.07
C ALA A 152 -3.55 41.62 29.14
N GLY A 153 -3.91 40.86 28.10
CA GLY A 153 -5.04 39.91 28.15
C GLY A 153 -4.60 38.60 28.80
N ASP A 154 -5.22 38.23 29.93
CA ASP A 154 -4.89 37.01 30.66
C ASP A 154 -5.13 35.76 29.78
N THR A 155 -4.03 35.11 29.41
CA THR A 155 -4.03 33.82 28.74
C THR A 155 -2.91 32.98 29.33
N GLY A 156 -3.26 31.78 29.80
CA GLY A 156 -2.31 30.72 30.15
C GLY A 156 -1.62 30.14 28.90
N GLY A 157 -1.02 31.01 28.09
CA GLY A 157 -0.43 30.69 26.79
C GLY A 157 0.73 29.72 26.95
N ARG A 158 0.44 28.44 26.71
CA ARG A 158 1.40 27.33 26.77
C ARG A 158 2.55 27.58 25.80
N GLN A 159 3.65 28.14 26.30
CA GLN A 159 4.83 28.46 25.49
C GLN A 159 5.30 27.21 24.73
N SER A 160 5.35 27.31 23.40
CA SER A 160 5.71 26.20 22.52
C SER A 160 7.14 25.76 22.83
N ARG A 161 7.33 24.52 23.28
CA ARG A 161 8.63 23.97 23.70
C ARG A 161 9.50 23.54 22.50
N GLY A 162 9.48 24.33 21.42
CA GLY A 162 9.92 23.93 20.08
C GLY A 162 8.89 23.08 19.34
N SER A 163 9.33 22.47 18.24
CA SER A 163 8.57 21.45 17.49
C SER A 163 9.47 20.28 17.08
N VAL A 164 8.88 19.26 16.46
CA VAL A 164 9.55 18.09 15.84
C VAL A 164 8.96 17.88 14.46
N SER A 165 9.80 17.72 13.44
CA SER A 165 9.36 17.36 12.10
C SER A 165 9.22 15.84 11.95
N VAL A 166 8.10 15.37 11.39
CA VAL A 166 7.81 13.94 11.22
C VAL A 166 7.29 13.66 9.82
N LEU A 167 7.91 12.70 9.13
CA LEU A 167 7.53 12.26 7.79
C LEU A 167 7.05 10.80 7.80
N ALA A 168 5.92 10.48 7.17
CA ALA A 168 5.42 9.10 7.06
C ALA A 168 4.62 8.85 5.77
N THR A 169 4.33 7.57 5.49
CA THR A 169 3.42 7.12 4.43
C THR A 169 1.94 7.47 4.68
N TRP A 170 1.53 7.52 5.95
CA TRP A 170 0.12 7.54 6.33
C TRP A 170 -0.60 8.82 5.88
N THR A 171 -1.66 8.65 5.10
CA THR A 171 -2.52 9.73 4.58
C THR A 171 -3.99 9.40 4.84
N GLY A 172 -4.92 10.26 4.41
CA GLY A 172 -6.35 10.04 4.64
C GLY A 172 -6.71 9.84 6.13
N ASP A 173 -7.48 8.80 6.42
CA ASP A 173 -7.93 8.44 7.76
C ASP A 173 -6.83 7.92 8.68
N GLU A 174 -5.85 7.17 8.16
CA GLU A 174 -4.72 6.66 8.95
C GLU A 174 -3.82 7.82 9.40
N GLY A 175 -3.50 8.73 8.46
CA GLY A 175 -2.82 9.99 8.76
C GLY A 175 -3.64 10.93 9.66
N ALA A 176 -4.97 10.81 9.70
CA ALA A 176 -5.81 11.55 10.63
C ALA A 176 -5.74 10.96 12.05
N ALA A 177 -5.89 9.63 12.20
CA ALA A 177 -5.72 8.97 13.49
C ALA A 177 -4.31 9.18 14.08
N PHE A 178 -3.27 9.24 13.25
CA PHE A 178 -1.93 9.60 13.72
C PHE A 178 -1.81 11.08 14.15
N ARG A 179 -2.42 12.02 13.42
CA ARG A 179 -2.47 13.43 13.86
C ARG A 179 -3.19 13.61 15.19
N ASP A 180 -4.25 12.84 15.44
CA ASP A 180 -4.97 12.89 16.71
C ASP A 180 -4.05 12.43 17.88
N LEU A 181 -3.24 11.36 17.69
CA LEU A 181 -2.20 10.97 18.65
C LEU A 181 -1.11 12.04 18.84
N LEU A 182 -0.67 12.70 17.77
CA LEU A 182 0.32 13.79 17.85
C LEU A 182 -0.25 15.04 18.55
N GLN A 183 -1.56 15.25 18.48
CA GLN A 183 -2.24 16.27 19.27
C GLN A 183 -2.25 15.91 20.76
N LEU A 184 -2.52 14.65 21.15
CA LEU A 184 -2.37 14.18 22.54
C LEU A 184 -0.93 14.42 23.07
N PHE A 185 0.10 14.11 22.27
CA PHE A 185 1.49 14.41 22.62
C PHE A 185 1.72 15.92 22.82
N THR A 186 1.15 16.75 21.96
CA THR A 186 1.24 18.21 22.04
C THR A 186 0.53 18.73 23.31
N ASP A 187 -0.61 18.14 23.67
CA ASP A 187 -1.41 18.52 24.83
C ASP A 187 -0.93 17.92 26.16
N GLU A 188 -0.06 16.90 26.14
CA GLU A 188 0.74 16.50 27.30
C GLU A 188 2.00 17.38 27.47
N THR A 189 2.74 17.63 26.38
CA THR A 189 4.13 18.14 26.48
C THR A 189 4.29 19.64 26.22
N GLY A 190 3.43 20.26 25.41
CA GLY A 190 3.63 21.60 24.84
C GLY A 190 4.67 21.66 23.70
N ILE A 191 5.13 20.50 23.19
CA ILE A 191 5.99 20.39 22.01
C ILE A 191 5.07 20.20 20.79
N ARG A 192 5.23 21.00 19.73
CA ARG A 192 4.47 20.80 18.48
C ARG A 192 5.05 19.68 17.62
N VAL A 193 4.23 19.08 16.76
CA VAL A 193 4.70 18.10 15.77
C VAL A 193 4.27 18.53 14.37
N ASP A 194 5.27 18.84 13.55
CA ASP A 194 5.10 19.28 12.16
C ASP A 194 5.07 18.04 11.26
N TYR A 195 3.88 17.46 11.11
CA TYR A 195 3.66 16.16 10.46
C TYR A 195 3.33 16.25 8.97
N GLN A 196 4.10 15.54 8.14
CA GLN A 196 3.92 15.38 6.71
C GLN A 196 3.62 13.90 6.35
N GLY A 197 2.39 13.62 5.95
CA GLY A 197 2.00 12.34 5.37
C GLY A 197 2.08 12.37 3.84
N THR A 198 2.74 11.40 3.21
CA THR A 198 2.92 11.35 1.74
C THR A 198 3.03 9.93 1.20
N THR A 199 2.33 9.63 0.09
CA THR A 199 2.48 8.36 -0.63
C THR A 199 3.80 8.24 -1.39
N ALA A 200 4.54 9.34 -1.56
CA ALA A 200 5.86 9.41 -2.19
C ALA A 200 6.99 9.56 -1.15
N LEU A 201 6.90 8.81 -0.04
CA LEU A 201 7.85 8.89 1.08
C LEU A 201 9.32 8.79 0.63
N ARG A 202 9.62 7.83 -0.25
CA ARG A 202 11.00 7.54 -0.69
C ARG A 202 11.58 8.72 -1.45
N GLU A 203 10.82 9.30 -2.36
CA GLU A 203 11.24 10.41 -3.23
C GLU A 203 11.47 11.68 -2.39
N VAL A 204 10.58 11.95 -1.43
CA VAL A 204 10.68 13.09 -0.50
C VAL A 204 11.87 12.92 0.46
N LEU A 205 11.91 11.83 1.24
CA LEU A 205 12.96 11.60 2.23
C LEU A 205 14.35 11.50 1.60
N SER A 206 14.46 10.87 0.42
CA SER A 206 15.72 10.78 -0.30
C SER A 206 16.13 12.11 -0.94
N SER A 207 15.23 13.07 -1.12
CA SER A 207 15.58 14.44 -1.51
C SER A 207 16.06 15.25 -0.30
N GLU A 208 15.30 15.21 0.80
CA GLU A 208 15.57 15.92 2.06
C GLU A 208 16.90 15.50 2.70
N VAL A 209 17.19 14.20 2.77
CA VAL A 209 18.48 13.66 3.24
C VAL A 209 19.65 14.15 2.35
N LYS A 210 19.48 14.21 1.02
CA LYS A 210 20.52 14.71 0.10
C LYS A 210 20.71 16.22 0.16
N ALA A 211 19.67 16.97 0.52
CA ALA A 211 19.74 18.42 0.74
C ALA A 211 20.39 18.78 2.08
N GLY A 212 20.63 17.81 2.97
CA GLY A 212 21.11 18.06 4.34
C GLY A 212 20.02 18.56 5.28
N THR A 213 18.74 18.39 4.91
CA THR A 213 17.57 18.84 5.68
C THR A 213 16.55 17.70 5.90
N PRO A 214 16.95 16.54 6.46
CA PRO A 214 16.02 15.47 6.78
C PRO A 214 15.02 15.90 7.88
N PRO A 215 13.85 15.24 7.98
CA PRO A 215 12.97 15.39 9.14
C PRO A 215 13.65 14.82 10.40
N ASP A 216 13.24 15.23 11.59
CA ASP A 216 13.81 14.72 12.84
C ASP A 216 13.56 13.21 12.99
N ILE A 217 12.34 12.77 12.64
CA ILE A 217 11.91 11.37 12.59
C ILE A 217 11.25 11.10 11.24
N ALA A 218 11.60 9.97 10.62
CA ALA A 218 10.79 9.38 9.54
C ALA A 218 10.22 8.04 10.00
N VAL A 219 8.96 7.76 9.64
CA VAL A 219 8.34 6.44 9.79
C VAL A 219 8.33 5.78 8.42
N LEU A 220 9.11 4.70 8.28
CA LEU A 220 9.31 3.97 7.03
C LEU A 220 8.47 2.69 7.03
N PRO A 221 7.72 2.38 5.96
CA PRO A 221 6.73 1.30 5.94
C PRO A 221 7.33 -0.11 5.89
N SER A 222 8.65 -0.22 5.94
CA SER A 222 9.37 -1.49 5.73
C SER A 222 10.83 -1.37 6.19
N PRO A 223 11.45 -2.47 6.66
CA PRO A 223 12.84 -2.45 7.10
C PRO A 223 13.83 -2.38 5.92
N GLY A 224 13.41 -2.79 4.71
CA GLY A 224 14.18 -2.58 3.48
C GLY A 224 14.16 -1.13 2.96
N GLU A 225 13.16 -0.32 3.30
CA GLU A 225 13.27 1.15 3.09
C GLU A 225 14.21 1.77 4.13
N LEU A 226 14.18 1.35 5.40
CA LEU A 226 15.15 1.78 6.40
C LEU A 226 16.60 1.42 6.00
N ALA A 227 16.81 0.22 5.45
CA ALA A 227 18.11 -0.22 4.94
C ALA A 227 18.65 0.66 3.80
N ALA A 228 17.79 1.35 3.04
CA ALA A 228 18.22 2.32 2.03
C ALA A 228 18.86 3.59 2.62
N TYR A 229 18.72 3.81 3.93
CA TYR A 229 19.34 4.90 4.69
C TYR A 229 20.42 4.39 5.66
N ALA A 230 20.92 3.17 5.51
CA ALA A 230 21.97 2.61 6.37
C ALA A 230 23.23 3.50 6.43
N ASP A 231 23.62 4.14 5.32
CA ASP A 231 24.77 5.06 5.25
C ASP A 231 24.46 6.50 5.71
N ALA A 232 23.20 6.83 6.00
CA ALA A 232 22.80 8.13 6.52
C ALA A 232 23.21 8.28 8.00
N PRO A 233 23.30 9.51 8.55
CA PRO A 233 23.65 9.75 9.96
C PRO A 233 22.49 9.43 10.94
N LEU A 234 21.88 8.25 10.80
CA LEU A 234 20.83 7.76 11.69
C LEU A 234 21.34 7.66 13.13
N VAL A 235 20.47 8.04 14.07
CA VAL A 235 20.77 8.01 15.51
C VAL A 235 20.55 6.59 16.06
N PRO A 236 21.55 5.96 16.71
CA PRO A 236 21.37 4.67 17.39
C PRO A 236 20.29 4.75 18.48
N LEU A 237 19.28 3.88 18.42
CA LEU A 237 18.12 3.99 19.29
C LEU A 237 18.44 3.69 20.77
N GLU A 238 19.50 2.93 21.03
CA GLU A 238 20.05 2.65 22.38
C GLU A 238 20.57 3.91 23.09
N LYS A 239 20.82 5.00 22.35
CA LYS A 239 21.24 6.29 22.92
C LYS A 239 20.07 7.19 23.29
N VAL A 240 18.89 6.98 22.70
CA VAL A 240 17.72 7.87 22.78
C VAL A 240 16.50 7.27 23.46
N LEU A 241 16.32 5.94 23.43
CA LEU A 241 15.23 5.21 24.08
C LEU A 241 15.67 4.54 25.39
N PRO A 242 14.79 4.40 26.39
CA PRO A 242 15.04 3.61 27.58
C PRO A 242 15.26 2.12 27.25
N THR A 243 16.12 1.45 28.02
CA THR A 243 16.38 0.00 27.90
C THR A 243 15.09 -0.82 27.97
N ASP A 244 14.18 -0.49 28.88
CA ASP A 244 12.91 -1.20 29.05
C ASP A 244 12.00 -1.03 27.82
N THR A 245 11.97 0.17 27.24
CA THR A 245 11.25 0.46 26.00
C THR A 245 11.80 -0.34 24.81
N LEU A 246 13.11 -0.60 24.78
CA LEU A 246 13.71 -1.50 23.79
C LEU A 246 13.42 -2.98 24.15
N ALA A 247 13.43 -3.37 25.43
CA ALA A 247 13.19 -4.74 25.89
C ALA A 247 11.75 -5.22 25.61
N ALA A 248 10.77 -4.32 25.61
CA ALA A 248 9.38 -4.61 25.28
C ALA A 248 9.13 -5.08 23.82
N TYR A 249 10.15 -5.06 22.96
CA TYR A 249 10.05 -5.48 21.55
C TYR A 249 11.01 -6.64 21.26
N GLY A 250 10.53 -7.65 20.52
CA GLY A 250 11.39 -8.69 19.92
C GLY A 250 12.37 -8.12 18.87
N PRO A 251 13.45 -8.86 18.51
CA PRO A 251 14.45 -8.39 17.54
C PRO A 251 13.88 -8.02 16.17
N LEU A 252 12.88 -8.78 15.70
CA LEU A 252 12.14 -8.56 14.45
C LEU A 252 11.61 -7.12 14.30
N TRP A 253 11.27 -6.49 15.43
CA TRP A 253 10.64 -5.18 15.50
C TRP A 253 11.63 -4.03 15.75
N LYS A 254 12.93 -4.33 15.76
CA LYS A 254 14.05 -3.41 16.01
C LYS A 254 15.18 -3.64 14.98
N PRO A 255 14.93 -3.39 13.68
CA PRO A 255 15.91 -3.66 12.62
C PRO A 255 17.26 -2.95 12.86
N ALA A 256 18.33 -3.72 12.67
CA ALA A 256 19.71 -3.28 12.63
C ALA A 256 20.22 -3.27 11.17
N PRO A 257 19.82 -2.28 10.34
CA PRO A 257 20.06 -2.28 8.89
C PRO A 257 21.52 -2.36 8.44
N ARG A 258 22.48 -2.05 9.32
CA ARG A 258 23.92 -2.15 9.06
C ARG A 258 24.49 -3.56 9.22
N GLY A 259 23.75 -4.48 9.82
CA GLY A 259 24.24 -5.81 10.20
C GLY A 259 25.24 -5.82 11.36
N ASP A 260 25.54 -4.65 11.95
CA ASP A 260 26.45 -4.47 13.09
C ASP A 260 25.80 -4.72 14.47
N GLY A 261 24.49 -4.99 14.48
CA GLY A 261 23.68 -5.20 15.69
C GLY A 261 23.07 -3.93 16.29
N THR A 262 23.42 -2.75 15.79
CA THR A 262 22.91 -1.46 16.28
C THR A 262 21.51 -1.17 15.72
N VAL A 263 20.56 -0.86 16.59
CA VAL A 263 19.17 -0.59 16.23
C VAL A 263 19.03 0.84 15.72
N TYR A 264 18.52 0.99 14.49
CA TYR A 264 18.25 2.31 13.88
C TYR A 264 16.77 2.58 13.59
N GLY A 265 15.91 1.58 13.75
CA GLY A 265 14.46 1.74 13.64
C GLY A 265 13.72 0.86 14.64
N ILE A 266 12.51 1.26 14.99
CA ILE A 266 11.62 0.53 15.91
C ILE A 266 10.19 0.59 15.41
N ALA A 267 9.48 -0.54 15.46
CA ALA A 267 8.10 -0.64 15.00
C ALA A 267 7.17 0.24 15.86
N VAL A 268 6.56 1.27 15.27
CA VAL A 268 5.53 2.11 15.92
C VAL A 268 4.11 1.65 15.59
N LYS A 269 3.94 0.85 14.54
CA LYS A 269 2.72 0.11 14.17
C LYS A 269 3.15 -1.20 13.51
N ALA A 270 2.37 -2.26 13.69
CA ALA A 270 2.60 -3.58 13.10
C ALA A 270 1.29 -4.16 12.55
N ASP A 271 1.39 -5.05 11.57
CA ASP A 271 0.26 -5.67 10.89
C ASP A 271 0.51 -7.17 10.62
N LEU A 272 -0.54 -7.99 10.69
CA LEU A 272 -0.53 -9.43 10.43
C LEU A 272 -0.95 -9.71 8.98
N LYS A 273 -0.15 -10.45 8.21
CA LYS A 273 -0.37 -10.69 6.76
C LYS A 273 -0.86 -12.09 6.37
N SER A 274 -0.44 -13.18 7.04
CA SER A 274 -0.84 -14.57 6.69
C SER A 274 -2.30 -14.94 7.03
N ILE A 275 -3.25 -14.15 6.55
CA ILE A 275 -4.67 -14.22 6.86
C ILE A 275 -5.52 -13.96 5.61
N ALA A 276 -6.74 -14.50 5.61
CA ALA A 276 -7.76 -14.19 4.61
C ALA A 276 -9.06 -13.74 5.27
N TRP A 277 -9.56 -12.59 4.84
CA TRP A 277 -10.78 -11.94 5.32
C TRP A 277 -12.04 -12.50 4.67
N TYR A 278 -13.13 -12.58 5.44
CA TYR A 278 -14.44 -13.05 4.97
C TYR A 278 -15.59 -12.41 5.75
N ASP A 279 -16.80 -12.43 5.17
CA ASP A 279 -18.04 -12.02 5.84
C ASP A 279 -18.61 -13.18 6.69
N ALA A 280 -18.48 -13.06 8.02
CA ALA A 280 -18.95 -14.04 8.99
C ALA A 280 -20.48 -14.14 9.12
N LYS A 281 -21.27 -13.23 8.52
CA LYS A 281 -22.72 -13.43 8.35
C LYS A 281 -23.04 -14.42 7.23
N ARG A 282 -22.13 -14.63 6.28
CA ARG A 282 -22.36 -15.43 5.07
C ARG A 282 -21.66 -16.78 5.10
N HIS A 283 -20.48 -16.84 5.71
CA HIS A 283 -19.61 -18.02 5.67
C HIS A 283 -19.13 -18.43 7.06
N LYS A 284 -19.00 -19.73 7.26
CA LYS A 284 -18.40 -20.33 8.47
C LYS A 284 -16.94 -20.70 8.20
N PRO A 285 -16.04 -20.68 9.20
CA PRO A 285 -14.65 -21.11 9.05
C PRO A 285 -14.47 -22.48 8.37
N SER A 286 -15.38 -23.43 8.61
CA SER A 286 -15.40 -24.76 8.00
C SER A 286 -15.67 -24.79 6.49
N GLU A 287 -16.22 -23.71 5.92
CA GLU A 287 -16.57 -23.60 4.50
C GLU A 287 -15.43 -22.96 3.69
N LEU A 288 -14.59 -22.15 4.33
CA LEU A 288 -13.56 -21.34 3.68
C LEU A 288 -12.55 -22.15 2.84
N PRO A 289 -12.03 -23.32 3.27
CA PRO A 289 -11.12 -24.11 2.44
C PRO A 289 -11.78 -24.62 1.14
N ALA A 290 -13.09 -24.87 1.15
CA ALA A 290 -13.86 -25.29 -0.01
C ALA A 290 -14.28 -24.14 -0.93
N LEU A 291 -14.17 -22.89 -0.46
CA LEU A 291 -14.30 -21.66 -1.25
C LEU A 291 -12.95 -21.25 -1.84
N ALA A 292 -11.88 -21.26 -1.04
CA ALA A 292 -10.50 -20.94 -1.42
C ALA A 292 -9.98 -21.70 -2.66
N ALA A 293 -10.43 -22.95 -2.82
CA ALA A 293 -10.07 -23.83 -3.93
C ALA A 293 -10.93 -23.64 -5.20
N ARG A 294 -11.78 -22.62 -5.28
CA ARG A 294 -12.64 -22.32 -6.45
C ARG A 294 -12.24 -21.01 -7.10
N ASP A 295 -12.27 -21.00 -8.44
CA ASP A 295 -12.07 -19.79 -9.23
C ASP A 295 -13.06 -18.67 -8.83
N GLY A 296 -12.59 -17.42 -8.93
CA GLY A 296 -13.35 -16.21 -8.64
C GLY A 296 -13.72 -15.98 -7.18
N GLN A 297 -13.39 -16.88 -6.23
CA GLN A 297 -13.74 -16.68 -4.82
C GLN A 297 -12.82 -15.70 -4.09
N TRP A 298 -11.69 -15.32 -4.69
CA TRP A 298 -10.77 -14.34 -4.15
C TRP A 298 -11.07 -12.92 -4.66
N CYS A 299 -11.54 -12.07 -3.75
CA CYS A 299 -11.55 -10.63 -3.92
C CYS A 299 -10.10 -10.16 -3.90
N ALA A 300 -9.60 -9.68 -5.04
CA ALA A 300 -8.23 -9.20 -5.18
C ALA A 300 -8.18 -7.90 -5.98
N GLY A 301 -7.15 -7.10 -5.69
CA GLY A 301 -6.76 -5.91 -6.42
C GLY A 301 -5.25 -5.80 -6.39
N MET A 302 -4.65 -5.39 -7.51
CA MET A 302 -3.19 -5.26 -7.67
C MET A 302 -2.76 -3.80 -7.87
N GLY A 303 -3.70 -2.89 -8.14
CA GLY A 303 -3.45 -1.46 -8.15
C GLY A 303 -3.17 -0.95 -6.74
N GLY A 304 -2.19 -0.07 -6.62
CA GLY A 304 -1.73 0.55 -5.37
C GLY A 304 -0.88 1.78 -5.65
N ASP A 305 -1.37 2.66 -6.54
CA ASP A 305 -0.64 3.83 -7.03
C ASP A 305 0.82 3.48 -7.45
N ALA A 306 1.82 4.11 -6.83
CA ALA A 306 3.24 3.93 -7.13
C ALA A 306 3.82 2.55 -6.72
N THR A 307 3.13 1.77 -5.89
CA THR A 307 3.55 0.42 -5.45
C THR A 307 2.75 -0.71 -6.11
N SER A 308 1.91 -0.40 -7.11
CA SER A 308 1.09 -1.37 -7.84
C SER A 308 1.85 -2.66 -8.19
N GLY A 309 1.25 -3.80 -7.85
CA GLY A 309 1.88 -5.14 -7.89
C GLY A 309 2.27 -5.69 -6.52
N TRP A 310 2.36 -4.86 -5.48
CA TRP A 310 2.64 -5.31 -4.10
C TRP A 310 1.65 -6.36 -3.55
N PRO A 311 0.32 -6.31 -3.80
CA PRO A 311 -0.57 -7.37 -3.27
C PRO A 311 -0.30 -8.74 -3.91
N GLY A 312 0.36 -8.76 -5.07
CA GLY A 312 0.82 -9.98 -5.72
C GLY A 312 2.16 -10.50 -5.18
N THR A 313 2.94 -9.68 -4.48
CA THR A 313 4.12 -10.17 -3.74
C THR A 313 3.63 -10.90 -2.49
N ASP A 314 2.85 -10.25 -1.61
CA ASP A 314 2.22 -10.80 -0.39
C ASP A 314 1.68 -12.22 -0.60
N TRP A 315 0.93 -12.41 -1.68
CA TRP A 315 0.38 -13.69 -2.09
C TRP A 315 1.44 -14.78 -2.30
N ILE A 316 2.50 -14.47 -3.03
CA ILE A 316 3.56 -15.41 -3.41
C ILE A 316 4.44 -15.75 -2.20
N GLU A 317 4.75 -14.76 -1.37
CA GLU A 317 5.61 -14.92 -0.20
C GLU A 317 4.92 -15.65 0.95
N ASP A 318 3.66 -15.34 1.27
CA ASP A 318 2.88 -16.14 2.22
C ASP A 318 2.66 -17.57 1.70
N ILE A 319 2.40 -17.77 0.41
CA ILE A 319 2.37 -19.12 -0.19
C ILE A 319 3.72 -19.83 0.00
N LEU A 320 4.86 -19.16 -0.21
CA LEU A 320 6.17 -19.77 0.05
C LEU A 320 6.34 -20.13 1.53
N LEU A 321 5.96 -19.24 2.46
CA LEU A 321 6.04 -19.46 3.91
C LEU A 321 5.19 -20.66 4.34
N GLN A 322 3.93 -20.71 3.93
CA GLN A 322 3.01 -21.80 4.30
C GLN A 322 3.37 -23.13 3.61
N GLN A 323 4.04 -23.10 2.45
CA GLN A 323 4.43 -24.32 1.72
C GLN A 323 5.83 -24.86 2.05
N GLN A 324 6.76 -24.02 2.50
CA GLN A 324 8.19 -24.36 2.64
C GLN A 324 8.78 -24.04 4.02
N GLY A 325 8.07 -23.28 4.86
CA GLY A 325 8.49 -22.93 6.22
C GLY A 325 9.57 -21.86 6.32
N LYS A 326 9.79 -21.36 7.56
CA LYS A 326 10.67 -20.21 7.89
C LYS A 326 12.03 -20.27 7.20
N ALA A 327 12.72 -21.41 7.24
CA ALA A 327 14.10 -21.52 6.77
C ALA A 327 14.26 -21.33 5.25
N VAL A 328 13.26 -21.71 4.45
CA VAL A 328 13.30 -21.50 2.99
C VAL A 328 12.89 -20.06 2.65
N TYR A 329 11.87 -19.55 3.34
CA TYR A 329 11.41 -18.17 3.22
C TYR A 329 12.51 -17.18 3.57
N GLU A 330 13.16 -17.33 4.74
CA GLU A 330 14.24 -16.46 5.21
C GLU A 330 15.46 -16.52 4.29
N ALA A 331 15.87 -17.71 3.83
CA ALA A 331 16.97 -17.83 2.88
C ALA A 331 16.69 -17.08 1.57
N TRP A 332 15.44 -17.03 1.10
CA TRP A 332 15.05 -16.27 -0.10
C TRP A 332 14.91 -14.76 0.17
N ALA A 333 14.24 -14.37 1.25
CA ALA A 333 14.01 -12.99 1.65
C ALA A 333 15.32 -12.22 1.94
N THR A 334 16.29 -12.88 2.57
CA THR A 334 17.66 -12.37 2.81
C THR A 334 18.57 -12.49 1.57
N GLY A 335 18.04 -12.98 0.44
CA GLY A 335 18.73 -13.05 -0.84
C GLY A 335 19.76 -14.17 -0.97
N GLY A 336 19.85 -15.10 -0.02
CA GLY A 336 20.72 -16.28 -0.06
C GLY A 336 20.25 -17.40 -0.99
N LEU A 337 18.94 -17.49 -1.28
CA LEU A 337 18.36 -18.45 -2.22
C LEU A 337 18.08 -17.81 -3.58
N ALA A 338 18.36 -18.55 -4.65
CA ALA A 338 18.14 -18.11 -6.02
C ALA A 338 16.64 -18.11 -6.40
N TRP A 339 16.18 -17.11 -7.16
CA TRP A 339 14.79 -17.03 -7.63
C TRP A 339 14.37 -18.18 -8.53
N THR A 340 15.32 -18.83 -9.19
CA THR A 340 15.13 -20.01 -10.04
C THR A 340 14.99 -21.31 -9.25
N ASP A 341 14.99 -21.28 -7.91
CA ASP A 341 14.71 -22.47 -7.09
C ASP A 341 13.30 -23.03 -7.37
N PRO A 342 13.15 -24.35 -7.57
CA PRO A 342 11.87 -24.95 -7.93
C PRO A 342 10.76 -24.76 -6.89
N ARG A 343 11.11 -24.49 -5.61
CA ARG A 343 10.15 -24.19 -4.53
C ARG A 343 9.51 -22.82 -4.72
N ILE A 344 10.28 -21.82 -5.17
CA ILE A 344 9.75 -20.50 -5.54
C ILE A 344 8.86 -20.64 -6.77
N GLY A 345 9.31 -21.36 -7.80
CA GLY A 345 8.47 -21.67 -8.97
C GLY A 345 7.16 -22.39 -8.62
N ARG A 346 7.13 -23.23 -7.57
CA ARG A 346 5.90 -23.83 -7.03
C ARG A 346 4.99 -22.80 -6.36
N ALA A 347 5.53 -21.86 -5.59
CA ALA A 347 4.74 -20.81 -4.96
C ALA A 347 4.02 -19.93 -6.01
N TRP A 348 4.75 -19.45 -7.03
CA TRP A 348 4.17 -18.69 -8.15
C TRP A 348 3.10 -19.49 -8.90
N ARG A 349 3.37 -20.75 -9.27
CA ARG A 349 2.36 -21.61 -9.92
C ARG A 349 1.15 -21.91 -9.04
N THR A 350 1.32 -21.94 -7.72
CA THR A 350 0.19 -22.06 -6.78
C THR A 350 -0.66 -20.78 -6.80
N TRP A 351 -0.04 -19.61 -6.72
CA TRP A 351 -0.76 -18.32 -6.80
C TRP A 351 -1.57 -18.20 -8.10
N GLY A 352 -0.94 -18.48 -9.25
CA GLY A 352 -1.63 -18.46 -10.54
C GLY A 352 -2.82 -19.43 -10.63
N SER A 353 -2.77 -20.56 -9.90
CA SER A 353 -3.88 -21.52 -9.86
C SER A 353 -5.12 -21.05 -9.08
N LEU A 354 -5.02 -19.97 -8.29
CA LEU A 354 -6.15 -19.37 -7.55
C LEU A 354 -6.98 -18.40 -8.41
N PHE A 355 -6.50 -18.02 -9.61
CA PHE A 355 -7.13 -17.01 -10.47
C PHE A 355 -7.34 -17.52 -11.90
N GLY A 356 -8.58 -17.81 -12.28
CA GLY A 356 -8.97 -17.93 -13.68
C GLY A 356 -8.89 -16.59 -14.40
N LYS A 357 -8.81 -16.62 -15.75
CA LYS A 357 -8.48 -15.44 -16.58
C LYS A 357 -9.36 -14.21 -16.32
N GLY A 358 -10.65 -14.40 -16.00
CA GLY A 358 -11.56 -13.29 -15.66
C GLY A 358 -11.29 -12.67 -14.28
N ALA A 359 -10.94 -13.48 -13.28
CA ALA A 359 -10.58 -13.01 -11.95
C ALA A 359 -9.22 -12.28 -11.98
N ALA A 360 -8.22 -12.86 -12.66
CA ALA A 360 -6.91 -12.25 -12.88
C ALA A 360 -7.00 -10.87 -13.56
N ALA A 361 -7.73 -10.80 -14.69
CA ALA A 361 -7.95 -9.54 -15.41
C ALA A 361 -8.68 -8.49 -14.56
N THR A 362 -9.61 -8.91 -13.70
CA THR A 362 -10.32 -8.00 -12.77
C THR A 362 -9.39 -7.49 -11.66
N ALA A 363 -8.53 -8.35 -11.12
CA ALA A 363 -7.59 -8.00 -10.05
C ALA A 363 -6.51 -7.01 -10.53
N LEU A 364 -6.00 -7.20 -11.75
CA LEU A 364 -4.98 -6.31 -12.36
C LEU A 364 -5.43 -4.84 -12.52
N VAL A 365 -6.74 -4.60 -12.65
CA VAL A 365 -7.33 -3.25 -12.78
C VAL A 365 -8.12 -2.80 -11.56
N THR A 366 -8.19 -3.62 -10.51
CA THR A 366 -8.79 -3.26 -9.22
C THR A 366 -7.71 -2.72 -8.30
N ASP A 367 -7.98 -1.60 -7.64
CA ASP A 367 -7.15 -1.10 -6.54
C ASP A 367 -7.37 -1.94 -5.27
N PHE A 368 -6.31 -2.25 -4.51
CA PHE A 368 -6.42 -3.08 -3.30
C PHE A 368 -7.44 -2.51 -2.30
N ARG A 369 -7.58 -1.17 -2.21
CA ARG A 369 -8.50 -0.46 -1.31
C ARG A 369 -9.99 -0.72 -1.65
N ASP A 370 -10.27 -1.14 -2.88
CA ASP A 370 -11.61 -1.46 -3.40
C ASP A 370 -11.87 -2.97 -3.59
N ALA A 371 -10.88 -3.83 -3.34
CA ALA A 371 -11.01 -5.28 -3.50
C ALA A 371 -11.98 -5.87 -2.45
N GLY A 372 -11.64 -5.81 -1.17
CA GLY A 372 -12.40 -6.39 -0.07
C GLY A 372 -13.79 -5.80 0.17
N ARG A 373 -14.04 -4.57 -0.30
CA ARG A 373 -15.39 -3.98 -0.33
C ARG A 373 -16.41 -4.87 -1.07
N LYS A 374 -15.93 -5.71 -1.99
CA LYS A 374 -16.74 -6.68 -2.75
C LYS A 374 -17.24 -7.86 -1.88
N LEU A 375 -16.59 -8.18 -0.74
CA LEU A 375 -17.01 -9.23 0.20
C LEU A 375 -18.41 -8.96 0.79
N PHE A 376 -18.67 -7.70 1.12
CA PHE A 376 -19.85 -7.29 1.89
C PHE A 376 -21.03 -6.84 1.01
N ALA A 377 -20.79 -6.65 -0.29
CA ALA A 377 -21.81 -6.27 -1.27
C ALA A 377 -23.07 -7.14 -1.19
N ALA A 378 -24.25 -6.60 -1.52
CA ALA A 378 -25.53 -7.33 -1.41
C ALA A 378 -25.52 -8.70 -2.13
N ARG A 379 -24.77 -8.80 -3.24
CA ARG A 379 -24.40 -10.05 -3.91
C ARG A 379 -22.87 -10.05 -4.13
N PRO A 380 -22.08 -10.66 -3.24
CA PRO A 380 -20.62 -10.71 -3.37
C PRO A 380 -20.25 -11.53 -4.61
N PRO A 381 -19.31 -11.05 -5.46
CA PRO A 381 -18.76 -11.84 -6.56
C PRO A 381 -17.70 -12.84 -6.08
N CYS A 382 -17.18 -12.65 -4.86
CA CYS A 382 -16.08 -13.35 -4.22
C CYS A 382 -16.35 -13.43 -2.70
N ALA A 383 -15.66 -14.33 -1.98
CA ALA A 383 -15.94 -14.70 -0.60
C ALA A 383 -14.74 -14.59 0.36
N LEU A 384 -13.53 -14.38 -0.17
CA LEU A 384 -12.27 -14.31 0.56
C LEU A 384 -11.40 -13.15 0.04
N GLU A 385 -10.65 -12.46 0.89
CA GLU A 385 -9.59 -11.51 0.49
C GLU A 385 -8.29 -11.81 1.23
N HIS A 386 -7.15 -11.89 0.53
CA HIS A 386 -5.82 -11.99 1.16
C HIS A 386 -5.21 -10.58 1.27
N GLN A 387 -5.17 -10.04 2.49
CA GLN A 387 -4.70 -8.71 2.83
C GLN A 387 -4.32 -8.61 4.31
N GLY A 388 -3.30 -7.79 4.61
CA GLY A 388 -2.85 -7.52 5.98
C GLY A 388 -3.90 -6.82 6.85
N SER A 389 -3.73 -6.90 8.17
CA SER A 389 -4.73 -6.46 9.16
C SER A 389 -5.19 -5.00 9.07
N PHE A 390 -4.40 -4.10 8.49
CA PHE A 390 -4.77 -2.71 8.25
C PHE A 390 -5.99 -2.55 7.33
N ILE A 391 -6.26 -3.53 6.45
CA ILE A 391 -7.34 -3.45 5.45
C ILE A 391 -8.73 -3.31 6.10
N ARG A 392 -8.89 -3.74 7.36
CA ARG A 392 -10.15 -3.66 8.12
C ARG A 392 -10.78 -2.26 8.11
N GLY A 393 -9.97 -1.21 8.10
CA GLY A 393 -10.46 0.18 8.06
C GLY A 393 -10.87 0.67 6.67
N GLY A 394 -10.53 -0.06 5.59
CA GLY A 394 -11.04 0.20 4.23
C GLY A 394 -12.45 -0.32 3.98
N TYR A 395 -12.95 -1.22 4.85
CA TYR A 395 -14.27 -1.84 4.77
C TYR A 395 -15.41 -0.89 5.20
N PRO A 396 -16.65 -1.12 4.70
CA PRO A 396 -17.84 -0.37 5.14
C PRO A 396 -18.02 -0.45 6.66
N THR A 397 -18.28 0.68 7.30
CA THR A 397 -18.35 0.81 8.77
C THR A 397 -19.42 -0.10 9.38
N GLU A 398 -20.54 -0.26 8.68
CA GLU A 398 -21.64 -1.15 9.01
C GLU A 398 -21.27 -2.65 8.97
N ASP A 399 -20.24 -3.03 8.23
CA ASP A 399 -19.87 -4.43 7.97
C ASP A 399 -18.58 -4.89 8.66
N ARG A 400 -17.75 -3.98 9.20
CA ARG A 400 -16.54 -4.31 9.98
C ARG A 400 -16.79 -5.25 11.16
N ALA A 401 -17.97 -5.20 11.76
CA ALA A 401 -18.38 -6.11 12.84
C ALA A 401 -18.58 -7.57 12.39
N HIS A 402 -18.62 -7.82 11.07
CA HIS A 402 -18.75 -9.14 10.44
C HIS A 402 -17.49 -9.56 9.68
N ALA A 403 -16.53 -8.63 9.52
CA ALA A 403 -15.22 -8.88 8.95
C ALA A 403 -14.37 -9.71 9.93
N SER A 404 -14.31 -11.01 9.66
CA SER A 404 -13.48 -11.99 10.37
C SER A 404 -12.38 -12.49 9.44
N PHE A 405 -11.35 -13.15 9.98
CA PHE A 405 -10.28 -13.75 9.18
C PHE A 405 -10.09 -15.24 9.51
N ALA A 406 -9.41 -15.95 8.62
CA ALA A 406 -8.83 -17.26 8.89
C ALA A 406 -7.38 -17.28 8.42
N PHE A 407 -6.50 -18.00 9.14
CA PHE A 407 -5.09 -18.10 8.73
C PHE A 407 -4.94 -18.75 7.36
N SER A 408 -4.12 -18.14 6.50
CA SER A 408 -3.91 -18.57 5.11
C SER A 408 -3.39 -20.01 5.00
N THR A 409 -2.66 -20.48 6.02
CA THR A 409 -2.21 -21.87 6.22
C THR A 409 -3.34 -22.90 6.09
N GLY A 410 -4.59 -22.54 6.40
CA GLY A 410 -5.77 -23.42 6.24
C GLY A 410 -6.38 -23.43 4.83
N LEU A 411 -6.01 -22.46 3.99
CA LEU A 411 -6.67 -22.16 2.71
C LEU A 411 -5.75 -22.43 1.51
N ILE A 412 -4.47 -22.07 1.61
CA ILE A 412 -3.48 -22.21 0.54
C ILE A 412 -3.32 -23.68 0.13
N PRO A 413 -3.34 -24.03 -1.18
CA PRO A 413 -3.10 -25.39 -1.64
C PRO A 413 -1.69 -25.88 -1.28
N GLY A 414 -1.59 -27.10 -0.76
CA GLY A 414 -0.30 -27.75 -0.50
C GLY A 414 0.60 -27.07 0.55
N ALA A 415 -0.01 -26.29 1.45
CA ALA A 415 0.62 -25.75 2.66
C ALA A 415 0.71 -26.80 3.79
N ASP A 416 1.70 -26.66 4.67
CA ASP A 416 1.80 -27.43 5.91
C ASP A 416 0.72 -26.95 6.91
N ARG A 417 -0.33 -27.76 7.09
CA ARG A 417 -1.44 -27.47 8.00
C ARG A 417 -1.03 -27.46 9.49
N THR A 418 0.18 -27.89 9.84
CA THR A 418 0.73 -27.79 11.21
C THR A 418 1.53 -26.50 11.45
N SER A 419 1.83 -25.72 10.39
CA SER A 419 2.62 -24.50 10.48
C SER A 419 1.93 -23.40 11.29
N THR A 420 2.62 -22.91 12.32
CA THR A 420 2.29 -21.68 13.05
C THR A 420 3.01 -20.45 12.49
N ALA A 421 3.76 -20.58 11.38
CA ALA A 421 4.50 -19.48 10.78
C ALA A 421 3.57 -18.44 10.14
N ARG A 422 3.71 -17.17 10.53
CA ARG A 422 2.91 -16.06 10.01
C ARG A 422 3.80 -14.92 9.54
N GLU A 423 3.42 -14.35 8.43
CA GLU A 423 3.97 -13.12 7.89
C GLU A 423 3.39 -11.90 8.60
N VAL A 424 4.22 -10.89 8.78
CA VAL A 424 3.90 -9.61 9.40
C VAL A 424 4.60 -8.47 8.65
N SER A 425 4.04 -7.26 8.73
CA SER A 425 4.72 -6.03 8.35
C SER A 425 4.72 -5.03 9.52
N ALA A 426 5.53 -3.98 9.41
CA ALA A 426 5.57 -2.91 10.41
C ALA A 426 6.06 -1.59 9.83
N ASP A 427 5.52 -0.51 10.39
CA ASP A 427 5.94 0.86 10.15
C ASP A 427 7.01 1.22 11.19
N PHE A 428 8.24 1.46 10.75
CA PHE A 428 9.42 1.66 11.59
C PHE A 428 9.79 3.13 11.73
N ALA A 429 9.73 3.68 12.94
CA ALA A 429 10.24 5.01 13.23
C ALA A 429 11.77 4.98 13.36
N ALA A 430 12.44 5.85 12.62
CA ALA A 430 13.89 6.07 12.65
C ALA A 430 14.20 7.56 12.82
N MET A 431 15.23 7.88 13.60
CA MET A 431 15.62 9.26 13.91
C MET A 431 16.82 9.68 13.07
N PHE A 432 16.67 10.77 12.32
CA PHE A 432 17.73 11.35 11.49
C PHE A 432 18.38 12.58 12.15
N HIS A 433 17.69 13.23 13.10
CA HIS A 433 18.22 14.37 13.85
C HIS A 433 17.79 14.30 15.32
N GLU A 434 18.77 14.33 16.22
CA GLU A 434 18.54 14.24 17.67
C GLU A 434 18.31 15.62 18.27
N THR A 435 17.09 15.84 18.78
CA THR A 435 16.75 16.97 19.65
C THR A 435 16.11 16.43 20.94
N PRO A 436 16.12 17.21 22.05
CA PRO A 436 15.35 16.86 23.24
C PRO A 436 13.87 16.57 22.93
N GLN A 437 13.33 17.27 21.94
CA GLN A 437 11.96 17.12 21.45
C GLN A 437 11.77 15.83 20.63
N SER A 438 12.66 15.51 19.66
CA SER A 438 12.54 14.28 18.85
C SER A 438 12.79 13.02 19.69
N ARG A 439 13.77 13.07 20.62
CA ARG A 439 13.99 12.06 21.66
C ARG A 439 12.71 11.84 22.51
N ARG A 440 12.01 12.91 22.90
CA ARG A 440 10.77 12.81 23.68
C ARG A 440 9.60 12.28 22.86
N LEU A 441 9.49 12.63 21.58
CA LEU A 441 8.44 12.13 20.70
C LEU A 441 8.63 10.65 20.36
N LEU A 442 9.84 10.22 19.99
CA LEU A 442 10.09 8.80 19.69
C LEU A 442 9.78 7.92 20.92
N ALA A 443 10.24 8.32 22.10
CA ALA A 443 9.94 7.61 23.36
C ALA A 443 8.44 7.59 23.70
N TYR A 444 7.66 8.59 23.28
CA TYR A 444 6.20 8.57 23.40
C TYR A 444 5.58 7.57 22.42
N LEU A 445 5.90 7.67 21.13
CA LEU A 445 5.36 6.81 20.06
C LEU A 445 5.63 5.31 20.27
N THR A 446 6.73 4.97 20.95
CA THR A 446 7.09 3.57 21.29
C THR A 446 6.55 3.11 22.64
N SER A 447 5.92 3.99 23.44
CA SER A 447 5.44 3.68 24.78
C SER A 447 4.10 2.94 24.78
N ALA A 448 3.95 1.97 25.68
CA ALA A 448 2.71 1.21 25.81
C ALA A 448 1.50 2.11 26.13
N LYS A 449 1.67 3.16 26.94
CA LYS A 449 0.61 4.14 27.24
C LYS A 449 0.09 4.83 25.97
N ALA A 450 0.97 5.41 25.17
CA ALA A 450 0.57 6.15 23.97
C ALA A 450 -0.03 5.22 22.91
N GLN A 451 0.52 4.02 22.75
CA GLN A 451 -0.01 3.02 21.82
C GLN A 451 -1.38 2.47 22.26
N THR A 452 -1.59 2.30 23.57
CA THR A 452 -2.92 1.98 24.15
C THR A 452 -3.92 3.08 23.81
N ALA A 453 -3.60 4.34 24.14
CA ALA A 453 -4.44 5.49 23.82
C ALA A 453 -4.74 5.60 22.31
N TRP A 454 -3.74 5.39 21.45
CA TRP A 454 -3.92 5.43 20.00
C TRP A 454 -4.92 4.36 19.51
N ALA A 455 -4.87 3.13 20.02
CA ALA A 455 -5.87 2.11 19.68
C ALA A 455 -7.25 2.40 20.29
N GLU A 456 -7.31 2.85 21.55
CA GLU A 456 -8.57 3.07 22.28
C GLU A 456 -9.34 4.30 21.77
N GLU A 457 -8.66 5.42 21.54
CA GLU A 457 -9.24 6.69 21.05
C GLU A 457 -9.49 6.69 19.54
N THR A 458 -8.90 5.76 18.77
CA THR A 458 -9.20 5.64 17.33
C THR A 458 -10.71 5.40 17.13
N PRO A 459 -11.42 6.28 16.40
CA PRO A 459 -12.85 6.14 16.15
C PRO A 459 -13.17 4.83 15.42
N SER A 460 -14.32 4.23 15.72
CA SER A 460 -14.80 2.99 15.07
C SER A 460 -14.92 3.08 13.54
N GLY A 461 -15.03 4.31 13.00
CA GLY A 461 -14.99 4.61 11.56
C GLY A 461 -13.61 4.50 10.90
N ARG A 462 -12.50 4.33 11.63
CA ARG A 462 -11.13 4.25 11.09
C ARG A 462 -10.41 2.92 11.40
N THR A 463 -9.23 2.71 10.83
CA THR A 463 -8.35 1.57 11.14
C THR A 463 -7.79 1.69 12.55
N ARG A 464 -8.13 0.78 13.47
CA ARG A 464 -7.41 0.66 14.75
C ARG A 464 -6.01 0.10 14.49
N PRO A 465 -4.93 0.75 14.96
CA PRO A 465 -3.58 0.22 14.82
C PRO A 465 -3.36 -1.01 15.71
N PHE A 466 -2.41 -1.86 15.31
CA PHE A 466 -1.86 -2.93 16.14
C PHE A 466 -0.37 -2.67 16.41
N PHE A 467 0.15 -3.28 17.47
CA PHE A 467 1.49 -2.99 17.98
C PHE A 467 2.26 -4.26 18.31
N ALA A 468 3.55 -4.24 17.96
CA ALA A 468 4.53 -5.27 18.32
C ALA A 468 4.96 -5.23 19.80
N ASN A 469 4.53 -4.21 20.54
CA ASN A 469 4.94 -3.93 21.92
C ASN A 469 4.35 -4.94 22.91
N GLY A 470 5.23 -5.63 23.64
CA GLY A 470 4.92 -6.62 24.67
C GLY A 470 3.99 -6.11 25.78
N ASP A 471 3.98 -4.80 26.05
CA ASP A 471 3.29 -4.20 27.19
C ASP A 471 1.92 -3.59 26.84
N VAL A 472 1.57 -3.41 25.56
CA VAL A 472 0.25 -2.90 25.15
C VAL A 472 -0.84 -3.94 25.46
N PRO A 473 -1.87 -3.65 26.28
CA PRO A 473 -2.85 -4.64 26.70
C PRO A 473 -3.78 -5.02 25.56
N LEU A 474 -4.23 -6.28 25.52
CA LEU A 474 -5.18 -6.75 24.49
C LEU A 474 -6.53 -6.03 24.57
N SER A 475 -6.88 -5.45 25.73
CA SER A 475 -8.10 -4.64 25.93
C SER A 475 -8.15 -3.36 25.09
N ALA A 476 -7.01 -2.88 24.56
CA ALA A 476 -6.99 -1.74 23.65
C ALA A 476 -7.76 -2.01 22.34
N GLN A 477 -7.97 -3.29 22.01
CA GLN A 477 -8.75 -3.74 20.86
C GLN A 477 -10.20 -4.00 21.28
N SER A 478 -11.14 -3.34 20.58
CA SER A 478 -12.58 -3.33 20.87
C SER A 478 -13.27 -4.69 20.73
N ASP A 479 -12.76 -5.52 19.84
CA ASP A 479 -13.40 -6.71 19.29
C ASP A 479 -12.46 -7.91 19.31
N ASP A 480 -13.02 -9.12 19.36
CA ASP A 480 -12.23 -10.34 19.57
C ASP A 480 -11.32 -10.67 18.38
N VAL A 481 -11.71 -10.27 17.16
CA VAL A 481 -10.86 -10.32 15.97
C VAL A 481 -9.62 -9.44 16.13
N GLY A 482 -9.79 -8.20 16.62
CA GLY A 482 -8.67 -7.32 16.94
C GLY A 482 -7.77 -7.86 18.06
N LYS A 483 -8.37 -8.50 19.08
CA LYS A 483 -7.62 -9.14 20.18
C LYS A 483 -6.79 -10.33 19.66
N GLU A 484 -7.34 -11.16 18.77
CA GLU A 484 -6.63 -12.31 18.18
C GLU A 484 -5.43 -11.85 17.33
N ILE A 485 -5.56 -10.76 16.58
CA ILE A 485 -4.45 -10.13 15.83
C ILE A 485 -3.37 -9.63 16.79
N ALA A 486 -3.74 -8.83 17.80
CA ALA A 486 -2.81 -8.30 18.79
C ALA A 486 -2.15 -9.42 19.63
N GLU A 487 -2.86 -10.50 19.92
CA GLU A 487 -2.31 -11.68 20.60
C GLU A 487 -1.32 -12.44 19.70
N THR A 488 -1.65 -12.62 18.42
CA THR A 488 -0.77 -13.27 17.43
C THR A 488 0.54 -12.51 17.25
N LEU A 489 0.48 -11.19 17.06
CA LEU A 489 1.65 -10.31 16.91
C LEU A 489 2.58 -10.33 18.14
N LYS A 490 2.03 -10.56 19.33
CA LYS A 490 2.78 -10.52 20.60
C LYS A 490 3.25 -11.90 21.10
N LYS A 491 2.51 -12.98 20.84
CA LYS A 491 2.77 -14.31 21.42
C LYS A 491 3.33 -15.33 20.44
N SER A 492 3.25 -15.10 19.12
CA SER A 492 3.82 -16.03 18.14
C SER A 492 5.35 -16.06 18.21
N ARG A 493 5.92 -17.27 18.21
CA ARG A 493 7.37 -17.55 18.13
C ARG A 493 7.80 -17.94 16.70
N SER A 494 7.01 -17.51 15.73
CA SER A 494 7.07 -17.97 14.35
C SER A 494 6.59 -16.83 13.44
N LEU A 495 7.15 -15.65 13.63
CA LEU A 495 6.83 -14.48 12.83
C LEU A 495 7.95 -14.24 11.82
N CYS A 496 7.60 -13.90 10.59
CA CYS A 496 8.54 -13.42 9.59
C CYS A 496 8.06 -12.09 9.04
N LEU A 497 8.97 -11.13 8.91
CA LEU A 497 8.73 -9.91 8.14
C LEU A 497 8.52 -10.28 6.67
N ASP A 498 7.54 -9.64 6.05
CA ASP A 498 7.32 -9.62 4.61
C ASP A 498 8.65 -9.53 3.83
N ALA A 499 8.86 -10.48 2.93
CA ALA A 499 10.12 -10.65 2.22
C ALA A 499 10.32 -9.54 1.19
N SER A 500 9.27 -9.08 0.52
CA SER A 500 9.32 -7.95 -0.41
C SER A 500 9.73 -6.65 0.31
N ASP A 501 9.22 -6.42 1.51
CA ASP A 501 9.51 -5.26 2.35
C ASP A 501 10.88 -5.36 3.04
N ALA A 502 11.36 -6.58 3.32
CA ALA A 502 12.75 -6.83 3.72
C ALA A 502 13.76 -6.67 2.58
N MET A 503 13.34 -6.94 1.33
CA MET A 503 14.20 -6.87 0.15
C MET A 503 14.70 -5.45 -0.17
N PRO A 504 15.94 -5.31 -0.69
CA PRO A 504 16.44 -4.04 -1.23
C PRO A 504 15.49 -3.47 -2.30
N THR A 505 15.27 -2.16 -2.30
CA THR A 505 14.27 -1.47 -3.16
C THR A 505 14.27 -1.91 -4.63
N ARG A 506 15.45 -2.13 -5.24
CA ARG A 506 15.57 -2.60 -6.64
C ARG A 506 14.98 -3.99 -6.86
N MET A 507 15.10 -4.88 -5.86
CA MET A 507 14.54 -6.23 -5.89
C MET A 507 13.02 -6.20 -5.71
N ARG A 508 12.50 -5.48 -4.69
CA ARG A 508 11.05 -5.31 -4.46
C ARG A 508 10.34 -4.75 -5.69
N LEU A 509 10.85 -3.65 -6.27
CA LEU A 509 10.27 -3.04 -7.47
C LEU A 509 10.35 -3.94 -8.73
N ALA A 510 11.27 -4.91 -8.77
CA ALA A 510 11.30 -5.91 -9.84
C ALA A 510 10.28 -7.03 -9.57
N PHE A 511 10.17 -7.49 -8.33
CA PHE A 511 9.24 -8.52 -7.89
C PHE A 511 7.78 -8.09 -8.09
N GLN A 512 7.41 -6.88 -7.66
CA GLN A 512 6.07 -6.31 -7.86
C GLN A 512 5.65 -6.25 -9.34
N ARG A 513 6.58 -5.85 -10.22
CA ARG A 513 6.34 -5.83 -11.69
C ARG A 513 6.24 -7.23 -12.28
N ALA A 514 7.03 -8.17 -11.78
CA ALA A 514 6.97 -9.57 -12.21
C ALA A 514 5.66 -10.24 -11.75
N ALA A 515 5.14 -9.92 -10.56
CA ALA A 515 3.84 -10.41 -10.09
C ALA A 515 2.69 -9.93 -11.01
N LEU A 516 2.68 -8.64 -11.37
CA LEU A 516 1.74 -8.10 -12.37
C LEU A 516 1.86 -8.82 -13.73
N ALA A 517 3.10 -9.01 -14.22
CA ALA A 517 3.34 -9.67 -15.49
C ALA A 517 2.84 -11.13 -15.50
N TYR A 518 3.14 -11.90 -14.44
CA TYR A 518 2.69 -13.29 -14.32
C TYR A 518 1.18 -13.40 -14.22
N LEU A 519 0.52 -12.54 -13.44
CA LEU A 519 -0.95 -12.55 -13.34
C LEU A 519 -1.62 -12.14 -14.67
N SER A 520 -0.93 -11.39 -15.55
CA SER A 520 -1.45 -11.00 -16.87
C SER A 520 -1.52 -12.15 -17.88
N ASP A 521 -0.59 -13.12 -17.83
CA ASP A 521 -0.82 -14.45 -18.43
C ASP A 521 -0.15 -15.57 -17.63
N VAL A 522 -0.92 -16.16 -16.72
CA VAL A 522 -0.47 -17.28 -15.87
C VAL A 522 -0.09 -18.54 -16.65
N ALA A 523 -0.46 -18.64 -17.94
CA ALA A 523 -0.21 -19.80 -18.79
C ALA A 523 1.24 -19.87 -19.32
N GLU A 524 1.94 -18.74 -19.46
CA GLU A 524 3.37 -18.71 -19.85
C GLU A 524 4.29 -19.24 -18.74
N GLY A 525 3.79 -19.31 -17.50
CA GLY A 525 4.56 -19.75 -16.33
C GLY A 525 5.50 -18.66 -15.79
N PRO A 526 6.11 -18.89 -14.61
CA PRO A 526 6.94 -17.89 -13.95
C PRO A 526 8.41 -17.92 -14.40
N ASP A 527 8.87 -18.98 -15.06
CA ASP A 527 10.30 -19.32 -15.13
C ASP A 527 11.17 -18.25 -15.83
N ALA A 528 10.64 -17.54 -16.85
CA ALA A 528 11.33 -16.41 -17.50
C ALA A 528 11.40 -15.15 -16.61
N LEU A 529 10.38 -14.93 -15.77
CA LEU A 529 10.34 -13.84 -14.79
C LEU A 529 11.29 -14.15 -13.63
N LEU A 530 11.30 -15.38 -13.10
CA LEU A 530 12.25 -15.85 -12.10
C LEU A 530 13.70 -15.72 -12.58
N THR A 531 13.98 -16.08 -13.83
CA THR A 531 15.29 -15.88 -14.47
C THR A 531 15.68 -14.39 -14.57
N SER A 532 14.71 -13.49 -14.64
CA SER A 532 14.93 -12.04 -14.68
C SER A 532 15.14 -11.45 -13.27
N LEU A 533 14.39 -11.94 -12.28
CA LEU A 533 14.56 -11.60 -10.86
C LEU A 533 15.90 -12.11 -10.32
N GLU A 534 16.36 -13.29 -10.77
CA GLU A 534 17.66 -13.86 -10.38
C GLU A 534 18.85 -13.00 -10.83
N LYS A 535 18.74 -12.36 -12.01
CA LYS A 535 19.73 -11.37 -12.45
C LYS A 535 19.74 -10.16 -11.52
N VAL A 536 18.57 -9.65 -11.12
CA VAL A 536 18.47 -8.53 -10.16
C VAL A 536 19.06 -8.90 -8.79
N ARG A 537 18.84 -10.14 -8.31
CA ARG A 537 19.47 -10.65 -7.08
C ARG A 537 21.00 -10.71 -7.20
N THR A 538 21.50 -11.21 -8.32
CA THR A 538 22.95 -11.37 -8.59
C THR A 538 23.64 -10.00 -8.70
N ASP A 539 23.10 -9.09 -9.53
CA ASP A 539 23.53 -7.69 -9.64
C ASP A 539 23.68 -7.02 -8.25
N LEU A 540 22.73 -7.26 -7.34
CA LEU A 540 22.73 -6.65 -6.01
C LEU A 540 23.79 -7.23 -5.07
N HIS A 541 24.17 -8.49 -5.23
CA HIS A 541 25.29 -9.09 -4.49
C HIS A 541 26.66 -8.63 -5.02
N GLU A 542 26.77 -8.34 -6.32
CA GLU A 542 27.97 -7.72 -6.89
C GLU A 542 28.12 -6.25 -6.47
N GLN A 543 27.01 -5.52 -6.32
CA GLN A 543 26.94 -4.13 -5.87
C GLN A 543 27.13 -3.99 -4.35
N ARG A 544 28.38 -4.24 -3.89
CA ARG A 544 28.83 -4.00 -2.51
C ARG A 544 28.32 -2.65 -1.96
N GLY A 545 27.58 -2.69 -0.85
CA GLY A 545 27.10 -1.51 -0.13
C GLY A 545 25.58 -1.40 0.04
N ARG A 546 24.78 -2.30 -0.54
CA ARG A 546 23.33 -2.37 -0.23
C ARG A 546 23.03 -3.61 0.61
N PRO A 547 22.84 -3.48 1.94
CA PRO A 547 22.58 -4.63 2.79
C PRO A 547 21.21 -5.24 2.47
N TRP A 548 21.20 -6.53 2.17
CA TRP A 548 20.07 -7.40 2.51
C TRP A 548 20.04 -7.50 4.05
N LEU A 549 18.84 -7.63 4.63
CA LEU A 549 18.73 -7.88 6.07
C LEU A 549 19.36 -9.23 6.43
N SER A 550 20.03 -9.32 7.57
CA SER A 550 20.71 -10.55 8.02
C SER A 550 19.75 -11.63 8.54
N THR A 551 18.52 -11.23 8.86
CA THR A 551 17.41 -12.10 9.28
C THR A 551 16.10 -11.39 8.94
N VAL A 552 15.05 -12.17 8.68
CA VAL A 552 13.68 -11.69 8.55
C VAL A 552 12.70 -12.44 9.43
N CYS A 553 13.14 -13.40 10.26
CA CYS A 553 12.26 -14.26 11.04
C CYS A 553 12.63 -14.30 12.54
N GLY A 554 11.61 -14.14 13.40
CA GLY A 554 11.67 -14.30 14.87
C GLY A 554 11.08 -15.62 15.34
#